data_AF-A0A7X7WNX8-F1
#
_entry.id   AF-A0A7X7WNX8-F1
#
_cell.length_a   1.000
_cell.length_b   1.000
_cell.length_c   1.000
_cell.angle_alpha   90.00
_cell.angle_beta   90.00
_cell.angle_gamma   90.00
#
_symmetry.space_group_name_H-M   'P 1'
#
loop_
_entity.id
_entity.type
_entity.pdbx_description
1 polymer ?
#
loop_
_entity_poly.entity_id
_entity_poly.type
_entity_poly.pdbx_seq_one_letter_code
_entity_poly.pdbx_strand_id
1 'polypeptide(L)'
;DYIRWDSVKGKWEVRNYYIRNIYDGKEEILTGTSLDTTLNLSPNDFTAQDNFIFETMTLPYLNRYIDQLRLQGADNINVFLVERGRRTAVPFSTYILTFIAVALSSRKVRGGIGMHIGAGLGLAFSYIFFMQFSSQFAISGSIPPMVAAWIPNMIYLAICVFLYRLAPK
;
A
#
# COMPACT_ATOMS: atom_id res chain seq x y z
N ASP A 1 -14.28 8.74 32.64
CA ASP A 1 -12.92 8.67 33.20
C ASP A 1 -12.03 7.57 32.64
N TYR A 2 -12.55 6.43 32.16
CA TYR A 2 -11.77 5.51 31.32
C TYR A 2 -12.69 4.70 30.41
N ILE A 3 -12.11 4.16 29.34
CA ILE A 3 -12.75 3.19 28.46
C ILE A 3 -12.01 1.85 28.58
N ARG A 4 -12.75 0.75 28.64
CA ARG A 4 -12.20 -0.60 28.78
C ARG A 4 -12.83 -1.52 27.74
N TRP A 5 -12.01 -2.38 27.14
CA TRP A 5 -12.51 -3.46 26.27
C TRP A 5 -13.06 -4.61 27.12
N ASP A 6 -14.33 -4.96 26.91
CA ASP A 6 -14.93 -6.19 27.43
C ASP A 6 -14.74 -7.31 26.40
N SER A 7 -13.81 -8.23 26.69
CA SER A 7 -13.49 -9.36 25.81
C SER A 7 -14.60 -10.41 25.72
N VAL A 8 -15.55 -10.42 26.67
CA VAL A 8 -16.67 -11.37 26.68
C VAL A 8 -17.79 -10.87 25.77
N LYS A 9 -18.08 -9.56 25.82
CA LYS A 9 -19.12 -8.93 24.98
C LYS A 9 -18.60 -8.47 23.62
N GLY A 10 -17.29 -8.34 23.45
CA GLY A 10 -16.69 -7.78 22.24
C GLY A 10 -17.05 -6.31 22.01
N LYS A 11 -17.18 -5.53 23.10
CA LYS A 11 -17.57 -4.10 23.06
C LYS A 11 -16.71 -3.28 24.01
N TRP A 12 -16.60 -1.98 23.74
CA TRP A 12 -16.02 -1.05 24.70
C TRP A 12 -17.06 -0.58 25.70
N GLU A 13 -16.72 -0.67 26.98
CA GLU A 13 -17.46 -0.10 28.11
C GLU A 13 -16.79 1.22 28.53
N VAL A 14 -17.56 2.32 28.55
CA VAL A 14 -17.11 3.62 29.04
C VAL A 14 -17.60 3.80 30.47
N ARG A 15 -16.69 4.14 31.38
CA ARG A 15 -16.99 4.39 32.80
C ARG A 15 -16.91 5.89 33.11
N ASN A 16 -17.87 6.39 33.87
CA ASN A 16 -18.03 7.81 34.22
C ASN A 16 -18.00 8.70 32.96
N TYR A 17 -19.07 8.62 32.16
CA TYR A 17 -19.18 9.37 30.91
C TYR A 17 -20.05 10.61 31.08
N TYR A 18 -19.82 11.58 30.21
CA TYR A 18 -20.77 12.67 29.99
C TYR A 18 -21.03 12.81 28.49
N ILE A 19 -22.29 12.99 28.11
CA ILE A 19 -22.72 13.28 26.75
C ILE A 19 -23.08 14.76 26.71
N ARG A 20 -22.41 15.49 25.84
CA ARG A 20 -22.67 16.92 25.61
C ARG A 20 -23.44 17.08 24.30
N ASN A 21 -24.69 17.48 24.39
CA ASN A 21 -25.52 17.86 23.25
C ASN A 21 -25.42 19.38 23.06
N ILE A 22 -24.90 19.80 21.91
CA ILE A 22 -24.76 21.21 21.56
C ILE A 22 -25.86 21.56 20.56
N TYR A 23 -26.74 22.46 20.97
CA TYR A 23 -27.76 23.08 20.12
C TYR A 23 -27.39 24.54 19.87
N ASP A 24 -28.05 25.19 18.91
CA ASP A 24 -27.81 26.59 18.63
C ASP A 24 -28.14 27.46 19.86
N GLY A 25 -27.09 27.95 20.54
CA GLY A 25 -27.18 28.75 21.76
C GLY A 25 -27.53 28.00 23.06
N LYS A 26 -27.59 26.66 23.07
CA LYS A 26 -27.86 25.87 24.30
C LYS A 26 -26.98 24.63 24.38
N GLU A 27 -26.52 24.31 25.58
CA GLU A 27 -25.76 23.10 25.86
C GLU A 27 -26.49 22.27 26.92
N GLU A 28 -26.63 20.98 26.66
CA GLU A 28 -27.16 20.00 27.61
C GLU A 28 -26.07 18.96 27.88
N ILE A 29 -25.76 18.74 29.17
CA ILE A 29 -24.80 17.73 29.59
C ILE A 29 -25.54 16.65 30.37
N LEU A 30 -25.50 15.42 29.85
CA LEU A 30 -25.99 14.22 30.53
C LEU A 30 -24.81 13.46 31.12
N THR A 31 -24.90 13.01 32.37
CA THR A 31 -23.85 12.22 33.02
C THR A 31 -24.35 10.82 33.32
N GLY A 32 -23.45 9.83 33.28
CA GLY A 32 -23.79 8.45 33.59
C GLY A 32 -22.58 7.64 34.07
N THR A 33 -22.86 6.50 34.71
CA THR A 33 -21.83 5.67 35.36
C THR A 33 -21.20 4.64 34.42
N SER A 34 -21.99 3.99 33.57
CA SER A 34 -21.51 3.02 32.57
C SER A 34 -22.35 3.09 31.29
N LEU A 35 -21.67 3.00 30.14
CA LEU A 35 -22.28 2.96 28.81
C LEU A 35 -21.52 1.97 27.92
N ASP A 36 -22.24 1.02 27.34
CA ASP A 36 -21.72 0.15 26.28
C ASP A 36 -21.72 0.92 24.95
N THR A 37 -20.61 0.86 24.21
CA THR A 37 -20.50 1.52 22.90
C THR A 37 -20.77 0.57 21.74
N THR A 38 -21.06 1.15 20.57
CA THR A 38 -21.17 0.43 19.28
C THR A 38 -19.96 0.66 18.38
N LEU A 39 -18.80 1.00 18.96
CA LEU A 39 -17.58 1.28 18.20
C LEU A 39 -17.05 0.01 17.54
N ASN A 40 -16.89 0.03 16.23
CA ASN A 40 -16.29 -1.05 15.45
C ASN A 40 -14.76 -0.95 15.42
N LEU A 41 -14.15 -0.93 16.61
CA LEU A 41 -12.71 -0.83 16.83
C LEU A 41 -12.28 -1.91 17.82
N SER A 42 -11.20 -2.62 17.54
CA SER A 42 -10.61 -3.59 18.46
C SER A 42 -9.38 -3.00 19.16
N PRO A 43 -8.97 -3.48 20.35
CA PRO A 43 -7.73 -3.04 20.99
C PRO A 43 -6.49 -3.21 20.10
N ASN A 44 -6.49 -4.20 19.21
CA ASN A 44 -5.38 -4.45 18.30
C ASN A 44 -5.23 -3.34 17.24
N ASP A 45 -6.34 -2.67 16.87
CA ASP A 45 -6.34 -1.57 15.90
C ASP A 45 -5.56 -0.33 16.41
N PHE A 46 -5.28 -0.25 17.71
CA PHE A 46 -4.52 0.84 18.33
C PHE A 46 -3.02 0.52 18.47
N THR A 47 -2.59 -0.68 18.09
CA THR A 47 -1.18 -1.03 18.14
C THR A 47 -0.46 -0.37 16.96
N ALA A 48 0.55 0.46 17.24
CA ALA A 48 1.33 1.23 16.25
C ALA A 48 2.09 0.38 15.21
N GLN A 49 1.87 -0.93 15.20
CA GLN A 49 2.53 -1.90 14.35
C GLN A 49 1.91 -1.98 12.94
N ASP A 50 0.67 -1.51 12.76
CA ASP A 50 -0.05 -1.65 11.48
C ASP A 50 0.58 -0.90 10.30
N ASN A 51 1.28 0.21 10.55
CA ASN A 51 1.97 0.96 9.49
C ASN A 51 3.19 0.22 8.90
N PHE A 52 3.74 -0.79 9.59
CA PHE A 52 4.87 -1.60 9.09
C PHE A 52 4.44 -3.01 8.67
N ILE A 53 3.26 -3.46 9.09
CA ILE A 53 2.79 -4.82 8.80
C ILE A 53 2.27 -4.95 7.37
N PHE A 54 1.89 -3.88 6.66
CA PHE A 54 1.24 -4.00 5.34
C PHE A 54 2.06 -4.79 4.30
N GLU A 55 3.39 -4.71 4.32
CA GLU A 55 4.27 -5.50 3.45
C GLU A 55 4.29 -6.98 3.84
N THR A 56 4.07 -7.30 5.11
CA THR A 56 4.09 -8.68 5.66
C THR A 56 2.70 -9.33 5.72
N MET A 57 1.62 -8.57 5.51
CA MET A 57 0.25 -9.10 5.48
C MET A 57 0.06 -10.10 4.34
N THR A 58 -0.71 -11.16 4.54
CA THR A 58 -1.20 -11.98 3.42
C THR A 58 -2.26 -11.21 2.62
N LEU A 59 -2.45 -11.52 1.33
CA LEU A 59 -3.41 -10.79 0.48
C LEU A 59 -4.86 -10.81 1.02
N PRO A 60 -5.38 -11.94 1.55
CA PRO A 60 -6.71 -11.96 2.15
C PRO A 60 -6.82 -11.05 3.39
N TYR A 61 -5.77 -11.03 4.22
CA TYR A 61 -5.72 -10.17 5.40
C TYR A 61 -5.65 -8.69 5.03
N LEU A 62 -4.80 -8.34 4.06
CA LEU A 62 -4.69 -6.97 3.54
C LEU A 62 -6.03 -6.45 3.02
N ASN A 63 -6.80 -7.27 2.29
CA ASN A 63 -8.12 -6.87 1.80
C ASN A 63 -9.12 -6.59 2.92
N ARG A 64 -9.20 -7.48 3.93
CA ARG A 64 -10.07 -7.26 5.10
C ARG A 64 -9.68 -6.00 5.87
N TYR A 65 -8.38 -5.77 6.01
CA TYR A 65 -7.85 -4.59 6.68
C TYR A 65 -8.19 -3.29 5.92
N ILE A 66 -8.08 -3.29 4.59
CA ILE A 66 -8.52 -2.17 3.74
C ILE A 66 -10.02 -1.89 3.94
N ASP A 67 -10.85 -2.94 3.99
CA ASP A 67 -12.29 -2.78 4.20
C ASP A 67 -12.60 -2.18 5.59
N GLN A 68 -11.87 -2.61 6.62
CA GLN A 68 -11.99 -2.07 7.97
C GLN A 68 -11.58 -0.59 8.03
N LEU A 69 -10.43 -0.22 7.44
CA LEU A 69 -9.98 1.17 7.35
C LEU A 69 -10.98 2.06 6.59
N ARG A 70 -11.61 1.50 5.54
CA ARG A 70 -12.64 2.20 4.77
C ARG A 70 -13.89 2.48 5.59
N LEU A 71 -14.30 1.55 6.45
CA LEU A 71 -15.41 1.76 7.39
C LEU A 71 -15.07 2.79 8.48
N GLN A 72 -13.80 2.87 8.88
CA GLN A 72 -13.31 3.83 9.86
C GLN A 72 -13.10 5.24 9.28
N GLY A 73 -13.17 5.40 7.95
CA GLY A 73 -12.92 6.68 7.28
C GLY A 73 -11.47 7.13 7.35
N ALA A 74 -10.52 6.20 7.37
CA ALA A 74 -9.09 6.53 7.46
C ALA A 74 -8.57 7.19 6.17
N ASP A 75 -7.74 8.23 6.29
CA ASP A 75 -7.18 8.94 5.12
C ASP A 75 -6.00 8.21 4.46
N ASN A 76 -5.31 7.32 5.19
CA ASN A 76 -4.09 6.65 4.74
C ASN A 76 -4.32 5.32 3.98
N ILE A 77 -5.55 5.06 3.52
CA ILE A 77 -5.92 3.83 2.80
C ILE A 77 -5.08 3.64 1.51
N ASN A 78 -4.64 4.73 0.89
CA ASN A 78 -3.89 4.71 -0.37
C ASN A 78 -2.61 3.87 -0.30
N VAL A 79 -1.91 3.86 0.84
CA VAL A 79 -0.67 3.07 1.02
C VAL A 79 -0.97 1.58 0.87
N PHE A 80 -2.04 1.10 1.50
CA PHE A 80 -2.47 -0.31 1.45
C PHE A 80 -2.99 -0.69 0.05
N LEU A 81 -3.67 0.24 -0.63
CA LEU A 81 -4.13 0.03 -2.00
C LEU A 81 -2.96 -0.06 -3.00
N VAL A 82 -1.90 0.73 -2.81
CA VAL A 82 -0.68 0.65 -3.62
C VAL A 82 -0.02 -0.70 -3.42
N GLU A 83 0.14 -1.15 -2.17
CA GLU A 83 0.72 -2.46 -1.87
C GLU A 83 -0.09 -3.60 -2.52
N ARG A 84 -1.42 -3.53 -2.44
CA ARG A 84 -2.29 -4.50 -3.12
C ARG A 84 -2.05 -4.52 -4.64
N GLY A 85 -1.92 -3.36 -5.27
CA GLY A 85 -1.58 -3.25 -6.68
C GLY A 85 -0.19 -3.81 -6.99
N ARG A 86 0.79 -3.52 -6.13
CA ARG A 86 2.18 -4.00 -6.25
C ARG A 86 2.26 -5.52 -6.27
N ARG A 87 1.47 -6.22 -5.46
CA ARG A 87 1.41 -7.70 -5.45
C ARG A 87 1.01 -8.30 -6.79
N THR A 88 0.15 -7.60 -7.54
CA THR A 88 -0.19 -8.01 -8.91
C THR A 88 0.87 -7.61 -9.92
N ALA A 89 1.48 -6.43 -9.75
CA ALA A 89 2.46 -5.88 -10.69
C ALA A 89 3.83 -6.58 -10.63
N VAL A 90 4.27 -7.02 -9.45
CA VAL A 90 5.60 -7.62 -9.24
C VAL A 90 5.84 -8.86 -10.10
N PRO A 91 4.93 -9.86 -10.17
CA PRO A 91 5.10 -11.01 -11.06
C PRO A 91 5.32 -10.61 -12.53
N PHE A 92 4.57 -9.63 -13.04
CA PHE A 92 4.75 -9.13 -14.42
C PHE A 92 6.11 -8.44 -14.62
N SER A 93 6.55 -7.69 -13.62
CA SER A 93 7.85 -7.01 -13.67
C SER A 93 9.02 -7.98 -13.82
N THR A 94 8.95 -9.14 -13.16
CA THR A 94 9.96 -10.19 -13.28
C THR A 94 10.07 -10.66 -14.72
N TYR A 95 8.95 -10.96 -15.39
CA TYR A 95 8.98 -11.37 -16.81
C TYR A 95 9.58 -10.29 -17.71
N ILE A 96 9.15 -9.03 -17.54
CA ILE A 96 9.64 -7.90 -18.35
C ILE A 96 11.15 -7.72 -18.17
N LEU A 97 11.63 -7.69 -16.92
CA LEU A 97 13.06 -7.54 -16.62
C LEU A 97 13.87 -8.74 -17.11
N THR A 98 13.35 -9.96 -17.01
CA THR A 98 13.99 -11.15 -17.58
C THR A 98 14.11 -11.04 -19.10
N PHE A 99 13.06 -10.64 -19.82
CA PHE A 99 13.15 -10.45 -21.28
C PHE A 99 14.17 -9.38 -21.66
N ILE A 100 14.21 -8.26 -20.93
CA ILE A 100 15.23 -7.22 -21.13
C ILE A 100 16.64 -7.79 -20.90
N ALA A 101 16.85 -8.54 -19.83
CA ALA A 101 18.14 -9.15 -19.50
C ALA A 101 18.59 -10.16 -20.57
N VAL A 102 17.68 -10.98 -21.09
CA VAL A 102 17.94 -11.93 -22.18
C VAL A 102 18.29 -11.17 -23.46
N ALA A 103 17.52 -10.14 -23.83
CA ALA A 103 17.77 -9.34 -25.02
C ALA A 103 19.15 -8.63 -24.96
N LEU A 104 19.51 -8.10 -23.79
CA LEU A 104 20.82 -7.47 -23.56
C LEU A 104 21.97 -8.47 -23.58
N SER A 105 21.78 -9.67 -23.03
CA SER A 105 22.79 -10.73 -23.01
C SER A 105 23.01 -11.37 -24.37
N SER A 106 21.95 -11.48 -25.18
CA SER A 106 22.02 -12.03 -26.54
C SER A 106 22.81 -11.13 -27.50
N ARG A 107 22.95 -9.84 -27.19
CA ARG A 107 23.68 -8.90 -28.03
C ARG A 107 25.17 -8.99 -27.73
N LYS A 108 25.98 -9.22 -28.76
CA LYS A 108 27.44 -9.22 -28.66
C LYS A 108 27.93 -7.78 -28.49
N VAL A 109 27.94 -7.26 -27.26
CA VAL A 109 28.43 -5.91 -26.97
C VAL A 109 29.94 -5.97 -26.80
N ARG A 110 30.69 -5.11 -27.50
CA ARG A 110 32.17 -5.03 -27.47
C ARG A 110 32.74 -4.47 -26.14
N GLY A 111 32.11 -4.75 -24.99
CA GLY A 111 32.32 -4.06 -23.72
C GLY A 111 32.77 -4.91 -22.52
N GLY A 112 33.16 -6.17 -22.73
CA GLY A 112 33.53 -7.08 -21.64
C GLY A 112 32.33 -7.49 -20.76
N ILE A 113 32.51 -8.51 -19.91
CA ILE A 113 31.43 -9.07 -19.07
C ILE A 113 30.85 -8.01 -18.10
N GLY A 114 31.69 -7.10 -17.60
CA GLY A 114 31.29 -6.07 -16.63
C GLY A 114 30.23 -5.09 -17.15
N MET A 115 30.22 -4.77 -18.45
CA MET A 115 29.25 -3.85 -19.02
C MET A 115 27.81 -4.42 -19.02
N HIS A 116 27.66 -5.73 -19.25
CA HIS A 116 26.37 -6.40 -19.19
C HIS A 116 25.82 -6.47 -17.76
N ILE A 117 26.69 -6.78 -16.79
CA ILE A 117 26.31 -6.80 -15.36
C ILE A 117 25.89 -5.41 -14.90
N GLY A 118 26.68 -4.38 -15.24
CA GLY A 118 26.38 -2.99 -14.88
C GLY A 118 25.06 -2.51 -15.49
N ALA A 119 24.79 -2.85 -16.77
CA ALA A 119 23.53 -2.51 -17.42
C ALA A 119 22.32 -3.19 -16.75
N GLY A 120 22.42 -4.49 -16.42
CA GLY A 120 21.36 -5.21 -15.73
C GLY A 120 21.08 -4.65 -14.34
N LEU A 121 22.13 -4.35 -13.57
CA LEU A 121 22.01 -3.75 -12.24
C LEU A 121 21.40 -2.34 -12.32
N GLY A 122 21.86 -1.51 -13.26
CA GLY A 122 21.30 -0.18 -13.49
C GLY A 122 19.82 -0.21 -13.88
N LEU A 123 19.40 -1.19 -14.69
CA LEU A 123 18.01 -1.39 -15.05
C LEU A 123 17.15 -1.81 -13.86
N ALA A 124 17.65 -2.71 -13.00
CA ALA A 124 16.95 -3.10 -11.78
C ALA A 124 16.80 -1.92 -10.80
N PHE A 125 17.87 -1.15 -10.60
CA PHE A 125 17.84 0.04 -9.75
C PHE A 125 16.88 1.11 -10.26
N SER A 126 16.95 1.41 -11.56
CA SER A 126 16.01 2.36 -12.17
C SER A 126 14.57 1.87 -12.08
N TYR A 127 14.31 0.57 -12.19
CA TYR A 127 12.96 0.03 -12.03
C TYR A 127 12.44 0.24 -10.61
N ILE A 128 13.26 -0.05 -9.59
CA ILE A 128 12.92 0.21 -8.19
C ILE A 128 12.66 1.70 -7.96
N PHE A 129 13.49 2.57 -8.55
CA PHE A 129 13.29 4.02 -8.48
C PHE A 129 11.95 4.47 -9.07
N PHE A 130 11.59 4.01 -10.27
CA PHE A 130 10.30 4.33 -10.89
C PHE A 130 9.12 3.77 -10.10
N MET A 131 9.24 2.57 -9.53
CA MET A 131 8.26 1.99 -8.61
C MET A 131 8.06 2.87 -7.37
N GLN A 132 9.15 3.32 -6.74
CA GLN A 132 9.05 4.18 -5.57
C GLN A 132 8.43 5.53 -5.93
N PHE A 133 8.89 6.15 -7.02
CA PHE A 133 8.39 7.43 -7.48
C PHE A 133 6.88 7.38 -7.77
N SER A 134 6.43 6.41 -8.56
CA SER A 134 5.02 6.22 -8.90
C SER A 134 4.15 5.98 -7.65
N SER A 135 4.65 5.18 -6.70
CA SER A 135 3.94 4.90 -5.44
C SER A 135 3.70 6.16 -4.62
N GLN A 136 4.67 7.09 -4.59
CA GLN A 136 4.50 8.36 -3.87
C GLN A 136 3.36 9.22 -4.44
N PHE A 137 3.17 9.24 -5.78
CA PHE A 137 2.05 9.96 -6.40
C PHE A 137 0.68 9.36 -6.09
N ALA A 138 0.60 8.06 -5.84
CA ALA A 138 -0.64 7.44 -5.38
C ALA A 138 -0.91 7.74 -3.91
N ILE A 139 0.13 7.77 -3.08
CA ILE A 139 0.00 8.11 -1.66
C ILE A 139 -0.45 9.57 -1.50
N SER A 140 0.06 10.49 -2.33
CA SER A 140 -0.39 11.89 -2.36
C SER A 140 -1.80 12.09 -2.95
N GLY A 141 -2.47 11.01 -3.39
CA GLY A 141 -3.83 11.06 -3.95
C GLY A 141 -3.92 11.57 -5.38
N SER A 142 -2.79 11.74 -6.07
CA SER A 142 -2.76 12.30 -7.44
C SER A 142 -3.12 11.27 -8.51
N ILE A 143 -2.83 9.99 -8.28
CA ILE A 143 -3.04 8.90 -9.24
C ILE A 143 -3.74 7.74 -8.51
N PRO A 144 -4.67 7.01 -9.16
CA PRO A 144 -5.25 5.80 -8.59
C PRO A 144 -4.15 4.78 -8.18
N PRO A 145 -4.17 4.24 -6.96
CA PRO A 145 -3.13 3.34 -6.44
C PRO A 145 -2.79 2.14 -7.34
N MET A 146 -3.81 1.57 -7.97
CA MET A 146 -3.63 0.42 -8.86
C MET A 146 -2.92 0.78 -10.16
N VAL A 147 -3.16 1.99 -10.68
CA VAL A 147 -2.49 2.51 -11.87
C VAL A 147 -1.03 2.83 -11.53
N ALA A 148 -0.78 3.47 -10.39
CA ALA A 148 0.57 3.79 -9.94
C ALA A 148 1.47 2.55 -9.84
N ALA A 149 0.94 1.43 -9.34
CA ALA A 149 1.69 0.17 -9.28
C ALA A 149 2.06 -0.41 -10.66
N TRP A 150 1.30 -0.08 -11.71
CA TRP A 150 1.48 -0.61 -13.07
C TRP A 150 2.28 0.31 -14.01
N ILE A 151 2.33 1.62 -13.73
CA ILE A 151 3.08 2.59 -14.56
C ILE A 151 4.51 2.11 -14.86
N PRO A 152 5.32 1.68 -13.88
CA PRO A 152 6.69 1.23 -14.14
C PRO A 152 6.74 0.02 -15.05
N ASN A 153 5.83 -0.95 -14.89
CA ASN A 153 5.72 -2.09 -15.79
C ASN A 153 5.45 -1.66 -17.24
N MET A 154 4.55 -0.70 -17.45
CA MET A 154 4.24 -0.20 -18.79
C MET A 154 5.44 0.49 -19.45
N ILE A 155 6.20 1.27 -18.67
CA ILE A 155 7.44 1.93 -19.15
C ILE A 155 8.48 0.87 -19.54
N TYR A 156 8.73 -0.11 -18.67
CA TYR A 156 9.73 -1.14 -18.94
C TYR A 156 9.30 -2.10 -20.05
N LEU A 157 8.01 -2.37 -20.20
CA LEU A 157 7.48 -3.13 -21.32
C LEU A 157 7.75 -2.41 -22.65
N ALA A 158 7.52 -1.08 -22.70
CA ALA A 158 7.84 -0.28 -23.88
C ALA A 158 9.35 -0.29 -24.19
N ILE A 159 10.20 -0.18 -23.16
CA ILE A 159 11.66 -0.32 -23.30
C ILE A 159 12.03 -1.71 -23.83
N CYS A 160 11.42 -2.77 -23.30
CA CYS A 160 11.65 -4.15 -23.74
C CYS A 160 11.31 -4.32 -25.23
N VAL A 161 10.13 -3.84 -25.66
CA VAL A 161 9.70 -3.90 -27.06
C VAL A 161 10.60 -3.07 -27.96
N PHE A 162 11.02 -1.89 -27.51
CA PHE A 162 11.95 -1.03 -28.24
C PHE A 162 13.31 -1.71 -28.43
N LEU A 163 13.89 -2.27 -27.35
CA LEU A 163 15.15 -3.01 -27.41
C LEU A 163 15.04 -4.25 -28.31
N TYR A 164 13.91 -4.97 -28.25
CA TYR A 164 13.65 -6.10 -29.12
C TYR A 164 13.59 -5.69 -30.61
N ARG A 165 12.97 -4.56 -30.94
CA ARG A 165 12.91 -4.05 -32.33
C ARG A 165 14.24 -3.53 -32.85
N LEU A 166 15.08 -2.96 -31.98
CA LEU A 166 16.43 -2.53 -32.36
C LEU A 166 17.42 -3.70 -32.48
N ALA A 167 17.08 -4.88 -31.98
CA ALA A 167 17.91 -6.06 -32.13
C ALA A 167 17.93 -6.47 -33.61
N PRO A 168 19.09 -6.42 -34.30
CA PRO A 168 19.19 -6.93 -35.65
C PRO A 168 18.99 -8.45 -35.60
N LYS A 169 18.16 -8.98 -36.51
CA LYS A 169 17.98 -10.42 -36.73
C LYS A 169 19.31 -11.11 -36.99
#